data_AF-A0A835NTE8-F1
#
_entry.id   AF-A0A835NTE8-F1
#
_cell.length_a   1.000
_cell.length_b   1.000
_cell.length_c   1.000
_cell.angle_alpha   90.00
_cell.angle_beta   90.00
_cell.angle_gamma   90.00
#
_symmetry.space_group_name_H-M   'P 1'
#
loop_
_entity.id
_entity.type
_entity.pdbx_description
1 polymer ?
#
loop_
_entity_poly.entity_id
_entity_poly.type
_entity_poly.pdbx_seq_one_letter_code
_entity_poly.pdbx_strand_id
1 'polypeptide(L)'
;MGEIRIQMRAKDLLKSSVAPIDISNYRREPQSRTATRTKQERLGFLQDKSFSFKPRINPTIPDFEELYWAFQRKTVRRQEIKEPTHNKPFKLRTSNLHARQRQANEKIKDSQKLSKVSVQKSHSLPGLSSLSSNTLPVHITDATRKRESAIRYAQDNKKEGDKEGIYWLEKQKMKCQAMQKSLNSRAKALDPHKSLEETQKEKLKQIRKNMQDRTKEYRKELEEMQLRVKNRPFLFEQVTKHDARQGAECRYRRTLQQVGLSEEFVRKKGKDATDLLEEESDVHRLPEPRREKDDCTEQEGAPQEEQSTKGVAMKTPRHC
;
A
#
# COMPACT_ATOMS: atom_id res chain seq x y z
N MET A 1 36.64 -40.90 9.63
CA MET A 1 36.02 -42.09 8.96
C MET A 1 34.62 -41.82 8.38
N GLY A 2 33.78 -40.95 8.98
CA GLY A 2 32.40 -40.72 8.51
C GLY A 2 32.27 -39.96 7.17
N GLU A 3 33.07 -38.92 6.95
CA GLU A 3 32.98 -38.07 5.75
C GLU A 3 33.30 -38.82 4.45
N ILE A 4 34.29 -39.73 4.49
CA ILE A 4 34.68 -40.54 3.34
C ILE A 4 33.51 -41.44 2.90
N ARG A 5 32.78 -42.04 3.87
CA ARG A 5 31.62 -42.89 3.57
C ARG A 5 30.47 -42.08 2.97
N ILE A 6 30.26 -40.85 3.42
CA ILE A 6 29.24 -39.95 2.87
C ILE A 6 29.59 -39.56 1.43
N GLN A 7 30.84 -39.20 1.16
CA GLN A 7 31.30 -38.86 -0.19
C GLN A 7 31.24 -40.06 -1.14
N MET A 8 31.61 -41.26 -0.68
CA MET A 8 31.48 -42.49 -1.47
C MET A 8 30.01 -42.77 -1.80
N ARG A 9 29.11 -42.68 -0.80
CA ARG A 9 27.67 -42.88 -0.98
C ARG A 9 27.06 -41.88 -1.97
N ALA A 10 27.47 -40.62 -1.90
CA ALA A 10 27.02 -39.57 -2.81
C ALA A 10 27.46 -39.83 -4.25
N LYS A 11 28.71 -40.28 -4.45
CA LYS A 11 29.23 -40.62 -5.78
C LYS A 11 28.51 -41.83 -6.40
N ASP A 12 28.21 -42.86 -5.61
CA ASP A 12 27.48 -44.03 -6.09
C ASP A 12 26.02 -43.71 -6.46
N LEU A 13 25.36 -42.85 -5.68
CA LEU A 13 24.02 -42.36 -6.01
C LEU A 13 24.00 -41.54 -7.31
N LEU A 14 25.00 -40.68 -7.54
CA LEU A 14 25.10 -39.92 -8.78
C LEU A 14 25.36 -40.83 -9.98
N LYS A 15 26.20 -41.85 -9.85
CA LYS A 15 26.49 -42.78 -10.95
C LYS A 15 25.31 -43.69 -11.29
N SER A 16 24.56 -44.14 -10.29
CA SER A 16 23.40 -45.03 -10.48
C SER A 16 22.13 -44.31 -10.95
N SER A 17 22.07 -42.98 -10.82
CA SER A 17 20.94 -42.16 -11.29
C SER A 17 21.11 -41.58 -12.69
N VAL A 18 22.26 -41.80 -13.35
CA VAL A 18 22.45 -41.39 -14.75
C VAL A 18 21.65 -42.32 -15.66
N ALA A 19 20.53 -41.82 -16.18
CA ALA A 19 19.85 -42.45 -17.30
C ALA A 19 20.74 -42.37 -18.55
N PRO A 20 20.71 -43.35 -19.48
CA PRO A 20 21.42 -43.27 -20.75
C PRO A 20 20.83 -42.13 -21.57
N ILE A 21 21.40 -40.93 -21.45
CA ILE A 21 21.06 -39.81 -22.31
C ILE A 21 21.76 -40.10 -23.63
N ASP A 22 21.00 -40.54 -24.62
CA ASP A 22 21.48 -40.71 -25.98
C ASP A 22 21.87 -39.34 -26.57
N ILE A 23 23.17 -39.07 -26.55
CA ILE A 23 23.81 -37.82 -26.99
C ILE A 23 23.80 -37.72 -28.54
N SER A 24 23.30 -38.73 -29.27
CA SER A 24 23.16 -38.66 -30.72
C SER A 24 22.03 -37.71 -31.18
N ASN A 25 21.09 -37.37 -30.28
CA ASN A 25 19.91 -36.55 -30.60
C ASN A 25 20.13 -35.03 -30.55
N TYR A 26 21.36 -34.56 -30.31
CA TYR A 26 21.68 -33.12 -30.26
C TYR A 26 21.73 -32.44 -31.65
N ARG A 27 21.60 -33.21 -32.74
CA ARG A 27 21.46 -32.66 -34.10
C ARG A 27 20.05 -32.89 -34.66
N ARG A 28 19.01 -32.61 -33.89
CA ARG A 28 17.70 -32.33 -34.52
C ARG A 28 17.78 -30.95 -35.16
N GLU A 29 17.76 -30.96 -36.48
CA GLU A 29 17.73 -29.79 -37.34
C GLU A 29 16.65 -28.80 -36.82
N PRO A 30 16.95 -27.52 -36.56
CA PRO A 30 16.03 -26.57 -35.93
C PRO A 30 14.69 -26.39 -36.67
N GLN A 31 14.61 -26.85 -37.91
CA GLN A 31 13.49 -26.72 -38.83
C GLN A 31 12.40 -27.78 -38.60
N SER A 32 12.67 -28.89 -37.89
CA SER A 32 11.72 -30.01 -37.78
C SER A 32 10.65 -29.83 -36.70
N ARG A 33 10.65 -28.71 -35.98
CA ARG A 33 9.70 -28.47 -34.89
C ARG A 33 8.41 -27.91 -35.48
N THR A 34 7.29 -28.60 -35.31
CA THR A 34 5.98 -28.19 -35.87
C THR A 34 5.62 -26.74 -35.51
N ALA A 35 6.01 -26.29 -34.31
CA ALA A 35 5.84 -24.91 -33.84
C ALA A 35 6.62 -23.87 -34.67
N THR A 36 7.83 -24.18 -35.17
CA THR A 36 8.58 -23.26 -36.04
C THR A 36 7.97 -23.20 -37.43
N ARG A 37 7.46 -24.32 -37.95
CA ARG A 37 6.73 -24.37 -39.23
C ARG A 37 5.44 -23.54 -39.19
N THR A 38 4.61 -23.70 -38.16
CA THR A 38 3.38 -22.89 -38.02
C THR A 38 3.70 -21.40 -37.84
N LYS A 39 4.78 -21.07 -37.13
CA LYS A 39 5.24 -19.68 -36.98
C LYS A 39 5.71 -19.09 -38.29
N GLN A 40 6.47 -19.85 -39.09
CA GLN A 40 6.97 -19.40 -40.39
C GLN A 40 5.85 -19.29 -41.43
N GLU A 41 4.85 -20.18 -41.41
CA GLU A 41 3.67 -20.07 -42.27
C GLU A 41 2.81 -18.86 -41.89
N ARG A 42 2.58 -18.64 -40.59
CA ARG A 42 1.79 -17.49 -40.11
C ARG A 42 2.50 -16.16 -40.18
N LEU A 43 3.83 -16.10 -40.10
CA LEU A 43 4.59 -14.86 -40.14
C LEU A 43 5.43 -14.72 -41.42
N GLY A 44 5.30 -15.67 -42.37
CA GLY A 44 6.05 -15.68 -43.62
C GLY A 44 5.79 -14.44 -44.45
N PHE A 45 4.55 -13.91 -44.38
CA PHE A 45 4.23 -12.63 -45.00
C PHE A 45 5.17 -11.52 -44.51
N LEU A 46 5.52 -11.43 -43.21
CA LEU A 46 6.40 -10.37 -42.70
C LEU A 46 7.84 -10.43 -43.25
N GLN A 47 8.29 -11.58 -43.75
CA GLN A 47 9.63 -11.73 -44.35
C GLN A 47 9.70 -11.25 -45.80
N ASP A 48 8.56 -11.15 -46.49
CA ASP A 48 8.50 -10.62 -47.84
C ASP A 48 8.74 -9.11 -47.84
N LYS A 49 9.91 -8.69 -48.34
CA LYS A 49 10.30 -7.27 -48.45
C LYS A 49 9.51 -6.49 -49.51
N SER A 50 8.54 -7.13 -50.18
CA SER A 50 7.75 -6.60 -51.29
C SER A 50 6.35 -6.11 -50.87
N PHE A 51 6.20 -5.56 -49.67
CA PHE A 51 4.96 -4.86 -49.31
C PHE A 51 4.89 -3.48 -49.97
N SER A 52 3.80 -3.23 -50.70
CA SER A 52 3.46 -1.91 -51.25
C SER A 52 3.18 -0.88 -50.13
N PHE A 53 2.68 -1.36 -48.99
CA PHE A 53 2.37 -0.53 -47.84
C PHE A 53 3.61 -0.31 -46.95
N LYS A 54 4.14 0.90 -46.99
CA LYS A 54 5.18 1.37 -46.06
C LYS A 54 4.50 2.34 -45.08
N PRO A 55 4.19 1.92 -43.84
CA PRO A 55 3.58 2.84 -42.88
C PRO A 55 4.54 3.99 -42.65
N ARG A 56 4.07 5.21 -42.95
CA ARG A 56 4.81 6.43 -42.72
C ARG A 56 4.69 6.74 -41.22
N ILE A 57 5.59 6.18 -40.42
CA ILE A 57 5.65 6.47 -38.98
C ILE A 57 6.13 7.91 -38.86
N ASN A 58 5.27 8.81 -38.35
CA ASN A 58 5.67 10.18 -38.06
C ASN A 58 6.74 10.14 -36.95
N PRO A 59 8.01 10.52 -37.23
CA PRO A 59 9.08 10.41 -36.25
C PRO A 59 9.01 11.54 -35.20
N THR A 60 8.34 12.63 -35.54
CA THR A 60 8.17 13.80 -34.68
C THR A 60 6.77 13.82 -34.11
N ILE A 61 6.70 14.01 -32.80
CA ILE A 61 5.44 14.20 -32.07
C ILE A 61 4.86 15.55 -32.53
N PRO A 62 3.65 15.59 -33.12
CA PRO A 62 3.03 16.85 -33.51
C PRO A 62 2.74 17.72 -32.27
N ASP A 63 2.78 19.04 -32.44
CA ASP A 63 2.33 19.95 -31.40
C ASP A 63 0.79 19.86 -31.27
N PHE A 64 0.35 19.17 -30.23
CA PHE A 64 -1.07 18.95 -29.95
C PHE A 64 -1.78 20.22 -29.50
N GLU A 65 -1.07 21.20 -28.95
CA GLU A 65 -1.65 22.45 -28.46
C GLU A 65 -2.00 23.36 -29.63
N GLU A 66 -1.07 23.53 -30.58
CA GLU A 66 -1.36 24.26 -31.82
C GLU A 66 -2.47 23.59 -32.64
N LEU A 67 -2.46 22.26 -32.73
CA LEU A 67 -3.50 21.49 -33.42
C LEU A 67 -4.87 21.67 -32.75
N TYR A 68 -4.92 21.68 -31.43
CA TYR A 68 -6.13 21.94 -30.66
C TYR A 68 -6.69 23.33 -30.97
N TRP A 69 -5.86 24.38 -30.92
CA TRP A 69 -6.29 25.73 -31.23
C TRP A 69 -6.64 25.92 -32.71
N ALA A 70 -5.96 25.24 -33.63
CA ALA A 70 -6.33 25.21 -35.04
C ALA A 70 -7.69 24.53 -35.26
N PHE A 71 -7.95 23.43 -34.56
CA PHE A 71 -9.23 22.73 -34.60
C PHE A 71 -10.36 23.61 -34.06
N GLN A 72 -10.16 24.25 -32.91
CA GLN A 72 -11.15 25.18 -32.34
C GLN A 72 -11.46 26.36 -33.26
N ARG A 73 -10.43 26.99 -33.85
CA ARG A 73 -10.64 28.05 -34.85
C ARG A 73 -11.43 27.56 -36.07
N LYS A 74 -11.19 26.33 -36.50
CA LYS A 74 -11.91 25.70 -37.63
C LYS A 74 -13.35 25.33 -37.28
N THR A 75 -13.64 24.91 -36.05
CA THR A 75 -15.01 24.62 -35.59
C THR A 75 -15.84 25.89 -35.46
N VAL A 76 -15.28 26.97 -34.90
CA VAL A 76 -15.95 28.28 -34.82
C VAL A 76 -16.31 28.79 -36.23
N ARG A 77 -15.35 28.79 -37.16
CA ARG A 77 -15.62 29.16 -38.57
C ARG A 77 -16.69 28.29 -39.23
N ARG A 78 -16.71 26.99 -38.96
CA ARG A 78 -17.73 26.06 -39.48
C ARG A 78 -19.10 26.23 -38.83
N GLN A 79 -19.19 26.78 -37.64
CA GLN A 79 -20.48 27.13 -37.03
C GLN A 79 -21.04 28.40 -37.67
N GLU A 80 -20.19 29.38 -37.98
CA GLU A 80 -20.58 30.63 -38.61
C GLU A 80 -21.05 30.47 -40.07
N ILE A 81 -20.48 29.53 -40.83
CA ILE A 81 -20.73 29.37 -42.28
C ILE A 81 -21.82 28.33 -42.62
N LYS A 82 -22.42 27.65 -41.63
CA LYS A 82 -23.51 26.71 -41.93
C LYS A 82 -24.82 27.47 -42.21
N GLU A 83 -25.12 27.69 -43.49
CA GLU A 83 -26.50 27.92 -43.90
C GLU A 83 -27.38 26.81 -43.30
N PRO A 84 -28.49 27.15 -42.64
CA PRO A 84 -29.37 26.16 -42.02
C PRO A 84 -29.73 25.09 -43.06
N THR A 85 -29.51 23.81 -42.76
CA THR A 85 -29.96 22.74 -43.63
C THR A 85 -31.48 22.77 -43.65
N HIS A 86 -32.04 23.41 -44.68
CA HIS A 86 -33.48 23.47 -44.89
C HIS A 86 -33.96 22.07 -45.29
N ASN A 87 -34.81 21.49 -44.45
CA ASN A 87 -35.51 20.27 -44.79
C ASN A 87 -36.41 20.55 -46.00
N LYS A 88 -36.28 19.76 -47.06
CA LYS A 88 -37.30 19.76 -48.12
C LYS A 88 -38.62 19.31 -47.48
N PRO A 89 -39.71 20.10 -47.57
CA PRO A 89 -40.99 19.66 -47.05
C PRO A 89 -41.40 18.40 -47.81
N PHE A 90 -41.61 17.30 -47.08
CA PHE A 90 -42.15 16.07 -47.62
C PHE A 90 -43.62 15.96 -47.20
N LYS A 91 -44.46 15.44 -48.09
CA LYS A 91 -45.86 15.15 -47.75
C LYS A 91 -45.90 13.89 -46.90
N LEU A 92 -45.98 14.06 -45.58
CA LEU A 92 -46.25 12.95 -44.66
C LEU A 92 -47.68 12.47 -44.90
N ARG A 93 -47.87 11.20 -45.32
CA ARG A 93 -49.18 10.60 -45.61
C ARG A 93 -49.98 10.25 -44.33
N THR A 94 -49.99 11.14 -43.35
CA THR A 94 -50.78 11.00 -42.12
C THR A 94 -52.21 11.50 -42.27
N SER A 95 -52.59 12.05 -43.43
CA SER A 95 -53.95 12.53 -43.74
C SER A 95 -55.05 11.46 -43.69
N ASN A 96 -54.69 10.17 -43.58
CA ASN A 96 -55.65 9.07 -43.50
C ASN A 96 -55.73 8.45 -42.09
N LEU A 97 -55.03 9.01 -41.10
CA LEU A 97 -55.28 8.64 -39.72
C LEU A 97 -56.54 9.38 -39.27
N HIS A 98 -57.66 8.66 -39.25
CA HIS A 98 -58.86 9.14 -38.56
C HIS A 98 -58.48 9.45 -37.12
N ALA A 99 -58.37 10.74 -36.80
CA ALA A 99 -58.35 11.20 -35.43
C ALA A 99 -59.64 10.68 -34.78
N ARG A 100 -59.51 9.83 -33.76
CA ARG A 100 -60.64 9.43 -32.93
C ARG A 100 -61.18 10.71 -32.31
N GLN A 101 -62.26 11.21 -32.89
CA GLN A 101 -62.92 12.45 -32.55
C GLN A 101 -63.43 12.37 -31.11
N ARG A 102 -62.59 12.74 -30.14
CA ARG A 102 -63.06 13.20 -28.84
C ARG A 102 -63.66 14.57 -29.07
N GLN A 103 -64.98 14.61 -29.00
CA GLN A 103 -65.76 15.84 -28.98
C GLN A 103 -65.26 16.73 -27.84
N ALA A 104 -64.56 17.81 -28.19
CA ALA A 104 -64.40 18.97 -27.34
C ALA A 104 -64.70 20.16 -28.24
N ASN A 105 -65.92 20.65 -28.09
CA ASN A 105 -66.43 21.80 -28.81
C ASN A 105 -65.69 23.07 -28.38
N GLU A 106 -65.82 24.05 -29.26
CA GLU A 106 -65.73 25.49 -29.01
C GLU A 106 -64.42 26.20 -29.34
N LYS A 107 -64.50 26.93 -30.46
CA LYS A 107 -64.12 28.34 -30.63
C LYS A 107 -62.67 28.68 -30.26
N ILE A 108 -61.82 28.77 -31.28
CA ILE A 108 -61.10 30.00 -31.66
C ILE A 108 -60.75 29.85 -33.15
N LYS A 109 -61.63 30.38 -34.01
CA LYS A 109 -61.18 31.02 -35.24
C LYS A 109 -60.68 32.38 -34.78
N ASP A 110 -59.40 32.68 -35.00
CA ASP A 110 -58.99 33.95 -35.57
C ASP A 110 -57.52 33.86 -36.00
N SER A 111 -57.38 33.80 -37.32
CA SER A 111 -56.22 34.26 -38.05
C SER A 111 -55.83 35.67 -37.64
N GLN A 112 -54.52 35.95 -37.54
CA GLN A 112 -53.84 36.90 -38.42
C GLN A 112 -52.40 37.23 -37.95
N LYS A 113 -51.47 37.05 -38.89
CA LYS A 113 -50.23 37.81 -39.12
C LYS A 113 -49.28 38.03 -37.93
N LEU A 114 -48.33 37.10 -37.77
CA LEU A 114 -47.05 37.42 -37.14
C LEU A 114 -46.15 38.11 -38.17
N SER A 115 -46.02 39.43 -38.03
CA SER A 115 -45.03 40.22 -38.75
C SER A 115 -43.62 39.86 -38.29
N LYS A 116 -42.71 39.72 -39.25
CA LYS A 116 -41.27 39.54 -39.02
C LYS A 116 -40.72 40.78 -38.31
N VAL A 117 -40.61 40.73 -36.99
CA VAL A 117 -39.81 41.70 -36.22
C VAL A 117 -38.44 41.08 -36.00
N SER A 118 -37.44 41.60 -36.71
CA SER A 118 -36.03 41.35 -36.44
C SER A 118 -35.68 41.99 -35.10
N VAL A 119 -35.64 41.18 -34.04
CA VAL A 119 -35.22 41.63 -32.71
C VAL A 119 -33.69 41.71 -32.70
N GLN A 120 -33.14 42.89 -32.99
CA GLN A 120 -31.77 43.17 -32.62
C GLN A 120 -31.65 43.14 -31.09
N LYS A 121 -30.79 42.26 -30.61
CA LYS A 121 -30.55 42.03 -29.19
C LYS A 121 -29.74 43.21 -28.64
N SER A 122 -30.42 44.21 -28.12
CA SER A 122 -29.80 45.27 -27.33
C SER A 122 -29.26 44.66 -26.03
N HIS A 123 -27.94 44.78 -25.83
CA HIS A 123 -27.28 44.46 -24.57
C HIS A 123 -27.70 45.51 -23.54
N SER A 124 -28.83 45.32 -22.86
CA SER A 124 -29.15 46.09 -21.66
C SER A 124 -28.23 45.64 -20.52
N LEU A 125 -27.53 46.60 -19.94
CA LEU A 125 -26.63 46.49 -18.79
C LEU A 125 -27.20 45.52 -17.72
N PRO A 126 -26.47 44.46 -17.33
CA PRO A 126 -26.88 43.62 -16.22
C PRO A 126 -26.52 44.35 -14.93
N GLY A 127 -27.53 44.76 -14.18
CA GLY A 127 -27.34 45.22 -12.80
C GLY A 127 -27.23 46.72 -12.65
N LEU A 128 -28.37 47.32 -12.27
CA LEU A 128 -28.40 48.55 -11.47
C LEU A 128 -27.88 48.32 -10.03
N SER A 129 -27.15 47.23 -9.78
CA SER A 129 -26.56 46.91 -8.47
C SER A 129 -25.37 47.80 -8.10
N SER A 130 -24.97 48.72 -8.99
CA SER A 130 -23.97 49.75 -8.73
C SER A 130 -24.58 51.17 -8.78
N LEU A 131 -25.86 51.32 -8.41
CA LEU A 131 -26.40 52.66 -8.15
C LEU A 131 -25.82 53.17 -6.83
N SER A 132 -25.13 54.31 -6.91
CA SER A 132 -24.66 55.11 -5.77
C SER A 132 -25.77 55.25 -4.71
N SER A 133 -25.38 55.25 -3.42
CA SER A 133 -26.23 55.43 -2.24
C SER A 133 -27.14 56.68 -2.27
N ASN A 134 -26.94 57.57 -3.26
CA ASN A 134 -27.67 58.82 -3.45
C ASN A 134 -28.80 58.73 -4.49
N THR A 135 -29.14 57.53 -5.00
CA THR A 135 -30.24 57.36 -5.95
C THR A 135 -31.53 56.95 -5.22
N LEU A 136 -32.61 57.70 -5.42
CA LEU A 136 -33.92 57.39 -4.82
C LEU A 136 -34.36 55.96 -5.19
N PRO A 137 -35.01 55.20 -4.28
CA PRO A 137 -35.47 53.85 -4.56
C PRO A 137 -36.39 53.84 -5.78
N VAL A 138 -35.92 53.27 -6.90
CA VAL A 138 -36.77 53.08 -8.08
C VAL A 138 -37.76 51.98 -7.75
N HIS A 139 -39.05 52.32 -7.66
CA HIS A 139 -40.10 51.34 -7.41
C HIS A 139 -40.09 50.27 -8.51
N ILE A 140 -39.79 49.03 -8.12
CA ILE A 140 -39.71 47.90 -9.02
C ILE A 140 -41.13 47.58 -9.51
N THR A 141 -41.38 47.72 -10.80
CA THR A 141 -42.67 47.36 -11.41
C THR A 141 -42.90 45.85 -11.37
N ASP A 142 -44.17 45.41 -11.32
CA ASP A 142 -44.52 43.98 -11.24
C ASP A 142 -43.95 43.17 -12.43
N ALA A 143 -43.85 43.79 -13.60
CA ALA A 143 -43.21 43.19 -14.77
C ALA A 143 -41.73 42.85 -14.54
N THR A 144 -40.98 43.73 -13.86
CA THR A 144 -39.58 43.49 -13.50
C THR A 144 -39.46 42.37 -12.48
N ARG A 145 -40.35 42.35 -11.46
CA ARG A 145 -40.40 41.28 -10.45
C ARG A 145 -40.66 39.91 -11.09
N LYS A 146 -41.60 39.81 -12.03
CA LYS A 146 -41.92 38.58 -12.77
C LYS A 146 -40.78 38.13 -13.68
N ARG A 147 -40.06 39.06 -14.30
CA ARG A 147 -38.86 38.75 -15.10
C ARG A 147 -37.74 38.19 -14.22
N GLU A 148 -37.48 38.82 -13.07
CA GLU A 148 -36.45 38.38 -12.13
C GLU A 148 -36.77 37.01 -11.50
N SER A 149 -38.04 36.73 -11.18
CA SER A 149 -38.43 35.41 -10.70
C SER A 149 -38.27 34.33 -11.77
N ALA A 150 -38.62 34.62 -13.04
CA ALA A 150 -38.42 33.70 -14.15
C ALA A 150 -36.92 33.43 -14.42
N ILE A 151 -36.06 34.45 -14.32
CA ILE A 151 -34.60 34.28 -14.46
C ILE A 151 -34.04 33.42 -13.33
N ARG A 152 -34.44 33.68 -12.08
CA ARG A 152 -34.04 32.86 -10.91
C ARG A 152 -34.46 31.40 -11.10
N TYR A 153 -35.74 31.18 -11.43
CA TYR A 153 -36.26 29.84 -11.70
C TYR A 153 -35.49 29.12 -12.82
N ALA A 154 -35.19 29.81 -13.93
CA ALA A 154 -34.40 29.24 -15.03
C ALA A 154 -32.95 28.91 -14.61
N GLN A 155 -32.32 29.74 -13.78
CA GLN A 155 -30.97 29.47 -13.25
C GLN A 155 -30.97 28.30 -12.27
N ASP A 156 -31.97 28.19 -11.41
CA ASP A 156 -32.06 27.10 -10.43
C ASP A 156 -32.35 25.76 -11.11
N ASN A 157 -33.20 25.73 -12.14
CA ASN A 157 -33.40 24.54 -12.96
C ASN A 157 -32.12 24.08 -13.68
N LYS A 158 -31.27 25.01 -14.13
CA LYS A 158 -29.96 24.68 -14.71
C LYS A 158 -29.03 24.06 -13.68
N LYS A 159 -28.93 24.68 -12.49
CA LYS A 159 -28.12 24.15 -11.39
C LYS A 159 -28.59 22.76 -10.96
N GLU A 160 -29.89 22.50 -10.98
CA GLU A 160 -30.42 21.17 -10.63
C GLU A 160 -30.03 20.11 -11.67
N GLY A 161 -30.16 20.42 -12.96
CA GLY A 161 -29.67 19.53 -14.03
C GLY A 161 -28.16 19.28 -13.96
N ASP A 162 -27.37 20.30 -13.57
CA ASP A 162 -25.92 20.15 -13.37
C ASP A 162 -25.60 19.22 -12.17
N LYS A 163 -26.38 19.29 -11.08
CA LYS A 163 -26.23 18.38 -9.92
C LYS A 163 -26.52 16.93 -10.31
N GLU A 164 -27.57 16.69 -11.09
CA GLU A 164 -27.89 15.35 -11.61
C GLU A 164 -26.76 14.79 -12.49
N GLY A 165 -26.17 15.65 -13.33
CA GLY A 165 -25.00 15.31 -14.15
C GLY A 165 -23.77 14.92 -13.31
N ILE A 166 -23.47 15.71 -12.27
CA ILE A 166 -22.36 15.43 -11.33
C ILE A 166 -22.61 14.10 -10.61
N TYR A 167 -23.83 13.87 -10.10
CA TYR A 167 -24.21 12.63 -9.43
C TYR A 167 -24.02 11.41 -10.33
N TRP A 168 -24.43 11.50 -11.59
CA TRP A 168 -24.27 10.40 -12.54
C TRP A 168 -22.79 10.12 -12.84
N LEU A 169 -21.97 11.16 -13.00
CA LEU A 169 -20.54 11.04 -13.23
C LEU A 169 -19.84 10.37 -12.05
N GLU A 170 -20.17 10.74 -10.83
CA GLU A 170 -19.64 10.12 -9.62
C GLU A 170 -20.02 8.64 -9.54
N LYS A 171 -21.29 8.31 -9.82
CA LYS A 171 -21.76 6.93 -9.88
C LYS A 171 -21.02 6.10 -10.92
N GLN A 172 -20.72 6.66 -12.08
CA GLN A 172 -19.91 6.00 -13.11
C GLN A 172 -18.45 5.84 -12.70
N LYS A 173 -17.85 6.85 -12.08
CA LYS A 173 -16.48 6.79 -11.54
C LYS A 173 -16.34 5.66 -10.53
N MET A 174 -17.30 5.53 -9.61
CA MET A 174 -17.31 4.45 -8.61
C MET A 174 -17.41 3.07 -9.27
N LYS A 175 -18.24 2.91 -10.30
CA LYS A 175 -18.33 1.66 -11.09
C LYS A 175 -17.02 1.34 -11.80
N CYS A 176 -16.39 2.32 -12.44
CA CYS A 176 -15.12 2.14 -13.12
C CYS A 176 -14.00 1.78 -12.14
N GLN A 177 -13.95 2.41 -10.97
CA GLN A 177 -12.98 2.07 -9.92
C GLN A 177 -13.21 0.67 -9.36
N ALA A 178 -14.45 0.25 -9.13
CA ALA A 178 -14.76 -1.10 -8.69
C ALA A 178 -14.29 -2.15 -9.72
N MET A 179 -14.54 -1.89 -11.01
CA MET A 179 -14.05 -2.73 -12.10
C MET A 179 -12.52 -2.73 -12.19
N GLN A 180 -11.87 -1.57 -12.03
CA GLN A 180 -10.41 -1.47 -12.02
C GLN A 180 -9.81 -2.28 -10.87
N LYS A 181 -10.40 -2.25 -9.67
CA LYS A 181 -9.96 -3.04 -8.53
C LYS A 181 -10.02 -4.54 -8.83
N SER A 182 -11.12 -5.03 -9.40
CA SER A 182 -11.26 -6.46 -9.73
C SER A 182 -10.28 -6.90 -10.82
N LEU A 183 -10.08 -6.07 -11.85
CA LEU A 183 -9.08 -6.31 -12.89
C LEU A 183 -7.66 -6.33 -12.32
N ASN A 184 -7.31 -5.38 -11.45
CA ASN A 184 -6.00 -5.33 -10.80
C ASN A 184 -5.74 -6.55 -9.92
N SER A 185 -6.73 -6.98 -9.14
CA SER A 185 -6.60 -8.19 -8.31
C SER A 185 -6.38 -9.43 -9.17
N ARG A 186 -7.11 -9.57 -10.28
CA ARG A 186 -6.94 -10.69 -11.21
C ARG A 186 -5.58 -10.65 -11.92
N ALA A 187 -5.14 -9.46 -12.35
CA ALA A 187 -3.82 -9.29 -12.96
C ALA A 187 -2.71 -9.68 -11.98
N LYS A 188 -2.79 -9.22 -10.72
CA LYS A 188 -1.84 -9.61 -9.65
C LYS A 188 -1.84 -11.12 -9.39
N ALA A 189 -2.99 -11.77 -9.42
CA ALA A 189 -3.07 -13.22 -9.21
C ALA A 189 -2.49 -14.04 -10.37
N LEU A 190 -2.50 -13.48 -11.58
CA LEU A 190 -1.95 -14.11 -12.78
C LEU A 190 -0.48 -13.74 -13.04
N ASP A 191 0.07 -12.78 -12.29
CA ASP A 191 1.48 -12.42 -12.35
C ASP A 191 2.31 -13.44 -11.56
N PRO A 192 3.24 -14.17 -12.20
CA PRO A 192 4.16 -15.05 -11.49
C PRO A 192 5.09 -14.29 -10.53
N HIS A 193 5.29 -12.99 -10.77
CA HIS A 193 6.17 -12.15 -9.98
C HIS A 193 5.37 -11.35 -8.95
N LYS A 194 5.87 -11.35 -7.70
CA LYS A 194 5.35 -10.47 -6.66
C LYS A 194 5.75 -9.03 -6.95
N SER A 195 4.87 -8.08 -6.64
CA SER A 195 5.23 -6.67 -6.74
C SER A 195 6.38 -6.32 -5.79
N LEU A 196 7.21 -5.36 -6.18
CA LEU A 196 8.34 -4.90 -5.36
C LEU A 196 7.89 -4.44 -3.97
N GLU A 197 6.76 -3.72 -3.89
CA GLU A 197 6.20 -3.19 -2.64
C GLU A 197 5.84 -4.32 -1.64
N GLU A 198 5.28 -5.43 -2.13
CA GLU A 198 4.94 -6.58 -1.31
C GLU A 198 6.20 -7.29 -0.81
N THR A 199 7.19 -7.50 -1.69
CA THR A 199 8.45 -8.15 -1.31
C THR A 199 9.29 -7.32 -0.33
N GLN A 200 9.27 -5.99 -0.44
CA GLN A 200 10.01 -5.10 0.45
C GLN A 200 9.57 -5.26 1.90
N LYS A 201 8.25 -5.36 2.14
CA LYS A 201 7.70 -5.57 3.49
C LYS A 201 8.13 -6.92 4.08
N GLU A 202 8.13 -7.98 3.27
CA GLU A 202 8.61 -9.31 3.68
C GLU A 202 10.12 -9.30 4.01
N LYS A 203 10.94 -8.66 3.16
CA LYS A 203 12.38 -8.53 3.37
C LYS A 203 12.73 -7.77 4.64
N LEU A 204 12.03 -6.66 4.92
CA LEU A 204 12.24 -5.91 6.16
C LEU A 204 11.95 -6.74 7.41
N LYS A 205 10.87 -7.55 7.39
CA LYS A 205 10.56 -8.48 8.49
C LYS A 205 11.67 -9.52 8.66
N GLN A 206 12.18 -10.07 7.56
CA GLN A 206 13.28 -11.03 7.59
C GLN A 206 14.55 -10.44 8.19
N ILE A 207 14.89 -9.19 7.84
CA ILE A 207 16.06 -8.49 8.39
C ILE A 207 15.90 -8.29 9.90
N ARG A 208 14.71 -7.86 10.36
CA ARG A 208 14.45 -7.70 11.80
C ARG A 208 14.62 -9.01 12.55
N LYS A 209 14.05 -10.10 12.03
CA LYS A 209 14.18 -11.43 12.63
C LYS A 209 15.64 -11.89 12.69
N ASN A 210 16.37 -11.74 11.59
CA ASN A 210 17.79 -12.07 11.54
C ASN A 210 18.60 -11.26 12.58
N MET A 211 18.35 -9.96 12.71
CA MET A 211 19.02 -9.14 13.72
C MET A 211 18.71 -9.60 15.15
N GLN A 212 17.46 -9.97 15.43
CA GLN A 212 17.08 -10.53 16.73
C GLN A 212 17.80 -11.86 17.00
N ASP A 213 17.84 -12.75 16.02
CA ASP A 213 18.46 -14.07 16.15
C ASP A 213 19.99 -13.94 16.36
N ARG A 214 20.67 -13.10 15.56
CA ARG A 214 22.10 -12.77 15.74
C ARG A 214 22.39 -12.18 17.11
N THR A 215 21.52 -11.31 17.61
CA THR A 215 21.69 -10.70 18.93
C THR A 215 21.57 -11.75 20.03
N LYS A 216 20.65 -12.72 19.90
CA LYS A 216 20.48 -13.82 20.86
C LYS A 216 21.69 -14.75 20.83
N GLU A 217 22.19 -15.10 19.64
CA GLU A 217 23.39 -15.93 19.48
C GLU A 217 24.60 -15.26 20.13
N TYR A 218 24.83 -13.99 19.82
CA TYR A 218 25.93 -13.21 20.41
C TYR A 218 25.85 -13.13 21.95
N ARG A 219 24.65 -12.96 22.51
CA ARG A 219 24.45 -12.98 23.98
C ARG A 219 24.80 -14.34 24.58
N LYS A 220 24.37 -15.43 23.97
CA LYS A 220 24.69 -16.79 24.43
C LYS A 220 26.19 -17.05 24.40
N GLU A 221 26.88 -16.62 23.35
CA GLU A 221 28.34 -16.74 23.24
C GLU A 221 29.05 -15.94 24.33
N LEU A 222 28.57 -14.73 24.64
CA LEU A 222 29.08 -13.92 25.75
C LEU A 222 28.91 -14.63 27.10
N GLU A 223 27.73 -15.19 27.37
CA GLU A 223 27.44 -15.95 28.59
C GLU A 223 28.36 -17.17 28.71
N GLU A 224 28.55 -17.92 27.62
CA GLU A 224 29.44 -19.08 27.59
C GLU A 224 30.90 -18.68 27.84
N MET A 225 31.38 -17.59 27.22
CA MET A 225 32.71 -17.04 27.47
C MET A 225 32.87 -16.67 28.94
N GLN A 226 31.89 -15.97 29.53
CA GLN A 226 31.93 -15.61 30.95
C GLN A 226 31.95 -16.85 31.85
N LEU A 227 31.16 -17.88 31.54
CA LEU A 227 31.18 -19.15 32.28
C LEU A 227 32.53 -19.84 32.18
N ARG A 228 33.15 -19.90 30.99
CA ARG A 228 34.49 -20.48 30.81
C ARG A 228 35.55 -19.74 31.61
N VAL A 229 35.49 -18.42 31.66
CA VAL A 229 36.41 -17.60 32.46
C VAL A 229 36.20 -17.84 33.95
N LYS A 230 34.94 -17.86 34.44
CA LYS A 230 34.62 -18.13 35.85
C LYS A 230 35.02 -19.53 36.30
N ASN A 231 34.77 -20.53 35.46
CA ASN A 231 35.09 -21.94 35.77
C ASN A 231 36.59 -22.23 35.76
N ARG A 232 37.42 -21.32 35.22
CA ARG A 232 38.87 -21.44 35.20
C ARG A 232 39.47 -20.44 36.22
N PRO A 233 39.47 -20.78 37.52
CA PRO A 233 40.06 -19.91 38.54
C PRO A 233 41.55 -19.71 38.25
N PHE A 234 42.06 -18.54 38.61
CA PHE A 234 43.47 -18.22 38.40
C PHE A 234 44.37 -19.12 39.25
N LEU A 235 45.62 -19.32 38.81
CA LEU A 235 46.57 -20.18 39.53
C LEU A 235 46.78 -19.71 40.98
N PHE A 236 46.85 -18.40 41.23
CA PHE A 236 46.95 -17.87 42.58
C PHE A 236 45.70 -18.14 43.43
N GLU A 237 44.50 -18.10 42.84
CA GLU A 237 43.26 -18.47 43.55
C GLU A 237 43.23 -19.96 43.86
N GLN A 238 43.70 -20.80 42.93
CA GLN A 238 43.82 -22.24 43.13
C GLN A 238 44.79 -22.57 44.27
N VAL A 239 45.99 -21.97 44.24
CA VAL A 239 46.99 -22.10 45.31
C VAL A 239 46.43 -21.60 46.63
N THR A 240 45.80 -20.41 46.66
CA THR A 240 45.19 -19.86 47.88
C THR A 240 44.09 -20.77 48.44
N LYS A 241 43.22 -21.35 47.59
CA LYS A 241 42.19 -22.31 48.01
C LYS A 241 42.80 -23.58 48.57
N HIS A 242 43.83 -24.10 47.92
CA HIS A 242 44.54 -25.30 48.36
C HIS A 242 45.24 -25.07 49.70
N ASP A 243 45.97 -23.96 49.85
CA ASP A 243 46.70 -23.60 51.07
C ASP A 243 45.73 -23.32 52.23
N ALA A 244 44.60 -22.65 51.95
CA ALA A 244 43.53 -22.45 52.94
C ALA A 244 42.93 -23.79 53.39
N ARG A 245 42.68 -24.71 52.46
CA ARG A 245 42.19 -26.06 52.77
C ARG A 245 43.20 -26.85 53.60
N GLN A 246 44.47 -26.90 53.20
CA GLN A 246 45.52 -27.56 53.96
C GLN A 246 45.72 -26.92 55.34
N GLY A 247 45.66 -25.60 55.43
CA GLY A 247 45.73 -24.86 56.69
C GLY A 247 44.59 -25.22 57.64
N ALA A 248 43.36 -25.34 57.12
CA ALA A 248 42.20 -25.77 57.89
C ALA A 248 42.32 -27.24 58.33
N GLU A 249 42.73 -28.15 57.44
CA GLU A 249 42.96 -29.57 57.74
C GLU A 249 44.05 -29.76 58.80
N CYS A 250 45.16 -29.04 58.69
CA CYS A 250 46.24 -29.05 59.67
C CYS A 250 45.77 -28.53 61.04
N ARG A 251 45.02 -27.43 61.07
CA ARG A 251 44.43 -26.91 62.32
C ARG A 251 43.49 -27.93 62.94
N TYR A 252 42.60 -28.52 62.16
CA TYR A 252 41.69 -29.56 62.60
C TYR A 252 42.43 -30.76 63.20
N ARG A 253 43.42 -31.32 62.48
CA ARG A 253 44.23 -32.44 62.99
C ARG A 253 44.98 -32.08 64.28
N ARG A 254 45.57 -30.88 64.35
CA ARG A 254 46.28 -30.41 65.54
C ARG A 254 45.33 -30.30 66.74
N THR A 255 44.12 -29.77 66.54
CA THR A 255 43.12 -29.68 67.61
C THR A 255 42.65 -31.05 68.08
N LEU A 256 42.44 -32.01 67.18
CA LEU A 256 42.07 -33.38 67.57
C LEU A 256 43.19 -34.06 68.36
N GLN A 257 44.44 -33.92 67.91
CA GLN A 257 45.60 -34.45 68.62
C GLN A 257 45.77 -33.83 70.01
N GLN A 258 45.54 -32.52 70.17
CA GLN A 258 45.56 -31.85 71.47
C GLN A 258 44.52 -32.41 72.44
N VAL A 259 43.34 -32.79 71.94
CA VAL A 259 42.26 -33.40 72.72
C VAL A 259 42.42 -34.92 72.84
N GLY A 260 43.45 -35.52 72.22
CA GLY A 260 43.71 -36.96 72.26
C GLY A 260 42.75 -37.81 71.40
N LEU A 261 42.06 -37.19 70.44
CA LEU A 261 41.10 -37.86 69.56
C LEU A 261 41.72 -38.15 68.19
N SER A 262 41.31 -39.26 67.56
CA SER A 262 41.73 -39.59 66.19
C SER A 262 40.72 -39.10 65.16
N GLU A 263 41.21 -38.72 63.97
CA GLU A 263 40.37 -38.31 62.84
C GLU A 263 39.39 -39.42 62.43
N GLU A 264 39.83 -40.68 62.50
CA GLU A 264 38.99 -41.84 62.19
C GLU A 264 37.86 -42.05 63.20
N PHE A 265 38.11 -41.75 64.48
CA PHE A 265 37.09 -41.80 65.53
C PHE A 265 35.99 -40.76 65.28
N VAL A 266 36.37 -39.52 64.95
CA VAL A 266 35.42 -38.46 64.60
C VAL A 266 34.66 -38.80 63.32
N ARG A 267 35.33 -39.36 62.31
CA ARG A 267 34.68 -39.80 61.06
C ARG A 267 33.69 -40.94 61.27
N LYS A 268 34.00 -41.90 62.15
CA LYS A 268 33.11 -43.03 62.48
C LYS A 268 31.88 -42.55 63.25
N LYS A 269 32.07 -41.74 64.29
CA LYS A 269 30.97 -41.13 65.06
C LYS A 269 30.17 -40.11 64.27
N GLY A 270 30.81 -39.41 63.34
CA GLY A 270 30.16 -38.47 62.43
C GLY A 270 29.20 -39.18 61.48
N LYS A 271 29.57 -40.33 60.90
CA LYS A 271 28.67 -41.14 60.05
C LYS A 271 27.45 -41.61 60.83
N ASP A 272 27.66 -42.18 62.01
CA ASP A 272 26.56 -42.63 62.90
C ASP A 272 25.60 -41.48 63.28
N ALA A 273 26.07 -40.23 63.32
CA ALA A 273 25.25 -39.05 63.61
C ALA A 273 24.62 -38.40 62.37
N THR A 274 25.23 -38.57 61.19
CA THR A 274 24.70 -38.02 59.93
C THR A 274 23.52 -38.87 59.43
N ASP A 275 23.62 -40.18 59.59
CA ASP A 275 22.52 -41.12 59.29
C ASP A 275 21.28 -40.86 60.17
N LEU A 276 21.44 -40.25 61.35
CA LEU A 276 20.34 -39.84 62.23
C LEU A 276 19.75 -38.46 61.87
N LEU A 277 20.53 -37.57 61.26
CA LEU A 277 20.08 -36.23 60.85
C LEU A 277 19.45 -36.22 59.44
N GLU A 278 19.77 -37.19 58.60
CA GLU A 278 19.07 -37.40 57.31
C GLU A 278 17.60 -37.81 57.51
N GLU A 279 17.25 -38.43 58.65
CA GLU A 279 15.87 -38.77 59.01
C GLU A 279 15.03 -37.55 59.49
N GLU A 280 15.65 -36.52 60.10
CA GLU A 280 14.94 -35.31 60.58
C GLU A 280 14.91 -34.17 59.54
N SER A 281 15.74 -34.21 58.49
CA SER A 281 15.82 -33.15 57.48
C SER A 281 14.84 -33.31 56.30
N ASP A 282 14.06 -34.40 56.25
CA ASP A 282 13.03 -34.62 55.22
C ASP A 282 11.73 -33.79 55.43
N VAL A 283 11.65 -32.94 56.47
CA VAL A 283 10.47 -32.08 56.72
C VAL A 283 10.66 -30.60 56.31
N HIS A 284 11.88 -30.16 55.96
CA HIS A 284 12.10 -28.81 55.44
C HIS A 284 12.71 -28.79 54.03
N ARG A 285 12.00 -29.42 53.09
CA ARG A 285 12.09 -29.05 51.68
C ARG A 285 11.43 -27.68 51.46
N LEU A 286 12.17 -26.60 51.72
CA LEU A 286 11.74 -25.26 51.31
C LEU A 286 11.81 -25.14 49.77
N PRO A 287 10.86 -24.45 49.13
CA PRO A 287 10.68 -24.49 47.67
C PRO A 287 11.84 -23.83 46.92
N GLU A 288 12.15 -24.36 45.74
CA GLU A 288 13.05 -23.71 44.78
C GLU A 288 12.61 -22.25 44.52
N PRO A 289 13.56 -21.31 44.37
CA PRO A 289 13.22 -19.96 43.94
C PRO A 289 12.68 -20.06 42.51
N ARG A 290 11.37 -19.83 42.39
CA ARG A 290 10.70 -19.62 41.11
C ARG A 290 11.47 -18.54 40.37
N ARG A 291 11.82 -18.84 39.12
CA ARG A 291 12.34 -17.86 38.16
C ARG A 291 11.38 -16.68 38.12
N GLU A 292 11.82 -15.57 38.68
CA GLU A 292 11.19 -14.28 38.45
C GLU A 292 11.27 -14.00 36.96
N LYS A 293 10.10 -13.82 36.37
CA LYS A 293 9.96 -13.30 35.02
C LYS A 293 10.29 -11.82 35.12
N ASP A 294 11.37 -11.41 34.48
CA ASP A 294 11.58 -10.01 34.14
C ASP A 294 10.52 -9.60 33.09
N ASP A 295 9.32 -9.28 33.57
CA ASP A 295 8.41 -8.39 32.85
C ASP A 295 8.93 -6.96 33.08
N CYS A 296 9.85 -6.52 32.23
CA CYS A 296 10.07 -5.10 32.00
C CYS A 296 8.80 -4.52 31.37
N THR A 297 7.86 -4.13 32.24
CA THR A 297 6.82 -3.17 31.88
C THR A 297 7.51 -1.82 31.74
N GLU A 298 7.74 -1.38 30.50
CA GLU A 298 8.01 0.03 30.21
C GLU A 298 6.79 0.83 30.68
N GLN A 299 6.92 1.49 31.83
CA GLN A 299 6.02 2.55 32.21
C GLN A 299 6.29 3.73 31.28
N GLU A 300 5.25 4.17 30.58
CA GLU A 300 5.19 5.47 29.94
C GLU A 300 5.48 6.55 31.00
N GLY A 301 6.69 7.11 30.95
CA GLY A 301 6.98 8.40 31.54
C GLY A 301 6.42 9.49 30.64
N ALA A 302 5.24 10.00 30.98
CA ALA A 302 4.77 11.29 30.48
C ALA A 302 5.73 12.39 30.97
N PRO A 303 6.22 13.30 30.10
CA PRO A 303 6.95 14.46 30.55
C PRO A 303 5.95 15.57 30.92
N GLN A 304 5.82 15.86 32.22
CA GLN A 304 5.46 17.19 32.67
C GLN A 304 6.74 17.94 33.03
N GLU A 305 7.11 18.89 32.20
CA GLU A 305 7.84 20.07 32.65
C GLU A 305 7.08 21.29 32.12
N GLU A 306 6.66 22.12 33.08
CA GLU A 306 5.89 23.32 32.87
C GLU A 306 6.85 24.52 32.89
N GLN A 307 6.53 25.52 32.06
CA GLN A 307 6.86 26.94 32.18
C GLN A 307 8.08 27.54 31.42
N SER A 308 7.66 28.37 30.45
CA SER A 308 8.00 29.80 30.39
C SER A 308 9.32 30.21 29.73
N THR A 309 9.26 30.39 28.40
CA THR A 309 9.91 31.53 27.76
C THR A 309 8.87 32.32 26.96
N LYS A 310 8.61 33.55 27.43
CA LYS A 310 7.75 34.53 26.79
C LYS A 310 8.42 35.02 25.50
N GLY A 311 7.95 34.55 24.36
CA GLY A 311 8.23 35.16 23.06
C GLY A 311 7.46 36.48 22.93
N VAL A 312 8.19 37.58 22.86
CA VAL A 312 7.67 38.94 22.65
C VAL A 312 7.05 39.02 21.24
N ALA A 313 5.73 39.15 21.18
CA ALA A 313 5.02 39.47 19.95
C ALA A 313 5.23 40.95 19.62
N MET A 314 6.09 41.22 18.65
CA MET A 314 6.22 42.52 17.99
C MET A 314 4.90 42.83 17.25
N LYS A 315 4.09 43.71 17.85
CA LYS A 315 3.00 44.40 17.15
C LYS A 315 3.64 45.38 16.16
N THR A 316 3.46 45.13 14.87
CA THR A 316 3.66 46.16 13.83
C THR A 316 2.64 47.28 14.04
N PRO A 317 3.05 48.56 14.10
CA PRO A 317 2.11 49.66 14.18
C PRO A 317 1.49 49.89 12.79
N ARG A 318 0.16 50.03 12.78
CA ARG A 318 -0.52 50.77 11.71
C ARG A 318 -0.11 52.23 11.85
N HIS A 319 0.39 52.81 10.78
CA HIS A 319 0.41 54.25 10.58
C HIS A 319 -0.39 54.57 9.33
N CYS A 320 -1.24 55.58 9.51
CA CYS A 320 -2.09 56.35 8.60
C CYS A 320 -2.27 55.88 7.16
#